data_AF-A0A4P6LR87-F1
#
_entry.id   AF-A0A4P6LR87-F1
#
_cell.length_a   1.000
_cell.length_b   1.000
_cell.length_c   1.000
_cell.angle_alpha   90.00
_cell.angle_beta   90.00
_cell.angle_gamma   90.00
#
_symmetry.space_group_name_H-M   'P 1'
#
loop_
_entity.id
_entity.type
_entity.pdbx_description
1 polymer ?
#
loop_
_entity_poly.entity_id
_entity_poly.type
_entity_poly.pdbx_seq_one_letter_code
_entity_poly.pdbx_strand_id
1 'polypeptide(L)'
;MNVKLKRVIEEIEKTEKKISEWQEQLKQLRQQRKQLEDQEIIKSIRSMQMNGADMLELLDGIQNGSVRFVSDAEGNMHMESGVKDAAESEDFEHENEEMV
;
A
#
# COMPACT_ATOMS: atom_id res chain seq x y z
N MET A 1 -48.16 19.67 16.80
CA MET A 1 -46.86 19.12 16.33
C MET A 1 -45.98 18.90 17.56
N ASN A 2 -45.48 17.68 17.79
CA ASN A 2 -44.80 17.34 19.04
C ASN A 2 -43.43 18.05 19.11
N VAL A 3 -43.27 18.97 20.06
CA VAL A 3 -42.06 19.81 20.20
C VAL A 3 -40.81 18.99 20.48
N LYS A 4 -40.96 17.86 21.18
CA LYS A 4 -39.85 16.92 21.44
C LYS A 4 -39.37 16.25 20.15
N LEU A 5 -40.30 15.88 19.27
CA LEU A 5 -39.97 15.27 17.98
C LEU A 5 -39.17 16.23 17.09
N LYS A 6 -39.56 17.51 17.04
CA LYS A 6 -38.80 18.52 16.28
C LYS A 6 -37.36 18.67 16.76
N ARG A 7 -37.15 18.72 18.09
CA ARG A 7 -35.80 18.82 18.65
C ARG A 7 -34.93 17.63 18.30
N VAL A 8 -35.49 16.42 18.36
CA VAL A 8 -34.77 15.20 17.97
C VAL A 8 -34.41 15.22 16.48
N ILE A 9 -35.32 15.68 15.61
CA ILE A 9 -35.03 15.83 14.17
C ILE A 9 -33.90 16.84 13.94
N GLU A 10 -33.93 17.99 14.60
CA GLU A 10 -32.86 19.00 14.50
C GLU A 10 -31.50 18.48 15.02
N GLU A 11 -31.50 17.63 16.06
CA GLU A 11 -30.28 16.99 16.58
C GLU A 11 -29.73 15.93 15.62
N ILE A 12 -30.62 15.16 14.96
CA ILE A 12 -30.23 14.22 13.91
C ILE A 12 -29.56 14.97 12.76
N GLU A 13 -30.19 16.02 12.22
CA GLU A 13 -29.63 16.81 11.12
C GLU A 13 -28.26 17.43 11.46
N LYS A 14 -28.10 17.94 12.68
CA LYS A 14 -26.80 18.47 13.16
C LYS A 14 -25.74 17.38 13.23
N THR A 15 -26.12 16.18 13.65
CA THR A 15 -25.21 15.03 13.75
C THR A 15 -24.82 14.52 12.36
N GLU A 16 -25.78 14.42 11.43
CA GLU A 16 -25.52 14.05 10.03
C GLU A 16 -24.58 15.04 9.34
N LYS A 17 -24.74 16.35 9.62
CA LYS A 17 -23.83 17.37 9.11
C LYS A 17 -22.39 17.15 9.64
N LYS A 18 -22.23 16.89 10.94
CA LYS A 18 -20.92 16.59 11.53
C LYS A 18 -20.30 15.32 10.97
N ILE A 19 -21.10 14.27 10.74
CA ILE A 19 -20.63 13.04 10.09
C ILE A 19 -20.08 13.38 8.71
N SER A 20 -20.79 14.19 7.93
CA SER A 20 -20.35 14.61 6.59
C SER A 20 -19.02 15.38 6.65
N GLU A 21 -18.90 16.34 7.56
CA GLU A 21 -17.66 17.10 7.79
C GLU A 21 -16.49 16.19 8.18
N TRP A 22 -16.70 15.24 9.10
CA TRP A 22 -15.68 14.27 9.49
C TRP A 22 -15.30 13.30 8.38
N GLN A 23 -16.25 12.88 7.55
CA GLN A 23 -15.96 12.05 6.38
C GLN A 23 -15.05 12.78 5.38
N GLU A 24 -15.28 14.09 5.18
CA GLU A 24 -14.43 14.90 4.31
C GLU A 24 -13.03 15.08 4.89
N GLN A 25 -12.92 15.37 6.19
CA GLN A 25 -11.63 15.41 6.89
C GLN A 25 -10.89 14.07 6.78
N LEU A 26 -11.60 12.94 6.96
CA LEU A 26 -11.01 11.61 6.82
C LEU A 26 -10.48 11.37 5.40
N LYS A 27 -11.20 11.82 4.37
CA LYS A 27 -10.74 11.74 2.98
C LYS A 27 -9.46 12.54 2.76
N GLN A 28 -9.38 13.76 3.31
CA GLN A 28 -8.18 14.59 3.25
C GLN A 28 -6.99 13.93 3.95
N LEU A 29 -7.19 13.37 5.15
CA LEU A 29 -6.13 12.64 5.87
C LEU A 29 -5.64 11.42 5.11
N ARG A 30 -6.54 10.65 4.48
CA ARG A 30 -6.16 9.52 3.62
C ARG A 30 -5.32 9.98 2.41
N GLN A 31 -5.71 11.08 1.79
CA GLN A 31 -4.95 11.64 0.68
C GLN A 31 -3.56 12.11 1.13
N GLN A 32 -3.47 12.78 2.27
CA GLN A 32 -2.19 13.23 2.84
C GLN A 32 -1.30 12.04 3.19
N ARG A 33 -1.84 10.97 3.79
CA ARG A 33 -1.09 9.74 4.08
C ARG A 33 -0.51 9.15 2.80
N LYS A 34 -1.33 9.00 1.76
CA LYS A 34 -0.88 8.51 0.45
C LYS A 34 0.23 9.38 -0.14
N GLN A 35 0.10 10.71 -0.05
CA GLN A 35 1.13 11.63 -0.55
C GLN A 35 2.46 11.49 0.20
N LEU A 36 2.42 11.23 1.52
CA LEU A 36 3.63 10.98 2.31
C LEU A 36 4.27 9.63 1.95
N GLU A 37 3.46 8.58 1.80
CA GLU A 37 3.92 7.27 1.32
C GLU A 37 4.59 7.39 -0.07
N ASP A 38 3.94 8.08 -1.01
CA ASP A 38 4.47 8.34 -2.36
C ASP A 38 5.80 9.13 -2.30
N GLN A 39 5.90 10.11 -1.40
CA GLN A 39 7.14 10.88 -1.21
C GLN A 39 8.29 10.03 -0.66
N GLU A 40 8.01 9.14 0.29
CA GLU A 40 9.01 8.22 0.83
C GLU A 40 9.49 7.23 -0.23
N ILE A 41 8.58 6.67 -1.03
CA ILE A 41 8.93 5.80 -2.15
C ILE A 41 9.87 6.53 -3.13
N ILE A 42 9.52 7.75 -3.55
CA ILE A 42 10.35 8.55 -4.45
C ILE A 42 11.72 8.84 -3.82
N LYS A 43 11.76 9.16 -2.53
CA LYS A 43 13.01 9.44 -1.82
C LYS A 43 13.90 8.19 -1.77
N SER A 44 13.34 7.03 -1.46
CA SER A 44 14.04 5.75 -1.44
C SER A 44 14.59 5.41 -2.83
N ILE A 45 13.77 5.52 -3.88
CA ILE A 45 14.21 5.29 -5.27
C ILE A 45 15.34 6.26 -5.66
N ARG A 46 15.22 7.55 -5.34
CA ARG A 46 16.27 8.54 -5.65
C ARG A 46 17.56 8.28 -4.87
N SER A 47 17.46 7.74 -3.65
CA SER A 47 18.62 7.41 -2.83
C SER A 47 19.48 6.26 -3.37
N MET A 48 18.95 5.47 -4.31
CA MET A 48 19.71 4.42 -5.00
C MET A 48 20.79 4.97 -5.95
N GLN A 49 20.88 6.31 -6.12
CA GLN A 49 21.93 7.01 -6.89
C GLN A 49 22.18 6.44 -8.30
N MET A 50 21.10 6.06 -8.99
CA MET A 50 21.16 5.46 -10.32
C MET A 50 20.88 6.50 -11.42
N ASN A 51 21.40 6.27 -12.63
CA ASN A 51 21.11 7.15 -13.77
C ASN A 51 19.64 7.04 -14.19
N GLY A 52 19.07 8.11 -14.74
CA GLY A 52 17.64 8.17 -15.06
C GLY A 52 17.18 7.15 -16.10
N ALA A 53 18.05 6.79 -17.05
CA ALA A 53 17.77 5.75 -18.06
C ALA A 53 17.73 4.35 -17.43
N ASP A 54 18.74 4.01 -16.64
CA ASP A 54 18.84 2.72 -15.95
C ASP A 54 17.69 2.54 -14.95
N MET A 55 17.26 3.62 -14.28
CA MET A 55 16.11 3.61 -13.38
C MET A 55 14.81 3.30 -14.12
N LEU A 56 14.63 3.83 -15.33
CA LEU A 56 13.45 3.53 -16.15
C LEU A 56 13.44 2.08 -16.62
N GLU A 57 14.59 1.55 -17.06
CA GLU A 57 14.73 0.15 -17.46
C GLU A 57 14.44 -0.80 -16.28
N LEU A 58 14.92 -0.45 -15.07
CA LEU A 58 14.63 -1.22 -13.86
C LEU A 58 13.13 -1.20 -13.52
N LEU A 59 12.49 -0.02 -13.53
CA LEU A 59 11.06 0.09 -13.23
C LEU A 59 10.19 -0.65 -14.26
N ASP A 60 10.57 -0.62 -15.53
CA ASP A 60 9.92 -1.40 -16.59
C ASP A 60 10.13 -2.91 -16.38
N GLY A 61 11.34 -3.33 -16.00
CA GLY A 61 11.65 -4.71 -15.63
C GLY A 61 10.83 -5.21 -14.44
N ILE A 62 10.60 -4.38 -13.43
CA ILE A 62 9.74 -4.68 -12.28
C ILE A 62 8.27 -4.77 -12.70
N GLN A 63 7.79 -3.82 -13.51
CA GLN A 63 6.40 -3.78 -13.99
C GLN A 63 6.07 -4.99 -14.87
N ASN A 64 7.01 -5.42 -15.72
CA ASN A 64 6.88 -6.57 -16.60
C ASN A 64 7.21 -7.90 -15.89
N GLY A 65 7.61 -7.86 -14.61
CA GLY A 65 7.91 -9.03 -13.79
C GLY A 65 9.23 -9.74 -14.13
N SER A 66 10.07 -9.14 -14.97
CA SER A 66 11.41 -9.62 -15.30
C SER A 66 12.41 -9.39 -14.18
N VAL A 67 12.15 -8.42 -13.30
CA VAL A 67 12.96 -8.12 -12.12
C VAL A 67 12.09 -8.26 -10.88
N ARG A 68 12.53 -9.07 -9.92
CA ARG A 68 11.89 -9.21 -8.60
C ARG A 68 12.90 -8.89 -7.52
N PHE A 69 12.42 -8.25 -6.46
CA PHE A 69 13.18 -8.12 -5.23
C PHE A 69 12.83 -9.29 -4.33
N VAL A 70 13.85 -10.03 -3.91
CA VAL A 70 13.72 -11.13 -2.95
C VAL A 70 14.33 -10.67 -1.63
N SER A 71 13.59 -10.84 -0.55
CA SER A 71 14.09 -10.58 0.79
C SER A 71 14.70 -11.87 1.33
N ASP A 72 15.93 -11.82 1.84
CA ASP A 72 16.50 -12.95 2.56
C ASP A 72 15.94 -13.04 4.00
N ALA A 73 16.30 -14.11 4.71
CA ALA A 73 15.87 -14.34 6.10
C ALA A 73 16.34 -13.25 7.09
N GLU A 74 17.32 -12.43 6.68
CA GLU A 74 17.87 -11.31 7.46
C GLU A 74 17.21 -9.97 7.07
N GLY A 75 16.29 -9.98 6.11
CA GLY A 75 15.55 -8.81 5.64
C GLY A 75 16.29 -7.95 4.61
N ASN A 76 17.43 -8.42 4.08
CA ASN A 76 18.12 -7.72 3.01
C ASN A 76 17.42 -7.97 1.67
N MET A 77 17.27 -6.91 0.88
CA MET A 77 16.62 -6.94 -0.43
C MET A 77 17.66 -7.18 -1.53
N HIS A 78 17.58 -8.34 -2.19
CA HIS A 78 18.41 -8.69 -3.34
C HIS A 78 17.59 -8.60 -4.64
N MET A 79 18.24 -8.21 -5.73
CA MET A 79 17.59 -8.13 -7.05
C MET A 79 17.83 -9.44 -7.80
N GLU A 80 16.74 -10.15 -8.12
CA GLU A 80 16.77 -11.33 -8.99
C GLU A 80 16.34 -10.91 -10.41
N SER A 81 17.24 -11.05 -11.37
CA SER A 81 16.97 -10.80 -12.80
C SER A 81 16.60 -12.12 -13.46
N GLY A 82 15.33 -12.29 -13.80
CA GLY A 82 14.81 -13.49 -14.45
C GLY A 82 15.18 -13.57 -15.93
N VAL A 83 16.37 -14.08 -16.25
CA VAL A 83 16.65 -14.64 -17.58
C VAL A 83 17.01 -16.13 -17.42
N LYS A 84 15.95 -16.96 -17.37
CA LYS A 84 15.89 -18.45 -17.48
C LYS A 84 16.64 -19.20 -16.36
N ASP A 85 16.05 -20.19 -15.70
CA ASP A 85 15.48 -21.38 -16.32
C ASP A 85 14.12 -21.81 -15.74
N ALA A 86 13.24 -22.20 -16.66
CA ALA A 86 12.07 -23.00 -16.36
C ALA A 86 12.52 -24.44 -16.05
N ALA A 87 12.95 -24.72 -14.84
CA ALA A 87 12.99 -26.07 -14.26
C ALA A 87 13.39 -25.98 -12.79
N GLU A 88 12.39 -26.08 -11.92
CA GLU A 88 12.34 -26.93 -10.72
C GLU A 88 11.37 -26.30 -9.72
N SER A 89 10.14 -26.79 -9.82
CA SER A 89 9.20 -26.78 -8.71
C SER A 89 9.81 -27.63 -7.59
N GLU A 90 10.37 -26.99 -6.56
CA GLU A 90 10.57 -27.65 -5.27
C GLU A 90 9.51 -27.14 -4.29
N ASP A 91 8.44 -27.92 -4.31
CA ASP A 91 7.54 -28.25 -3.22
C ASP A 91 8.10 -27.93 -1.82
N PHE A 92 7.46 -27.01 -1.11
CA PHE A 92 7.56 -26.90 0.34
C PHE A 92 6.16 -26.99 0.91
N GLU A 93 5.66 -28.22 1.04
CA GLU A 93 4.56 -28.53 1.94
C GLU A 93 4.93 -28.04 3.35
N HIS A 94 4.29 -26.96 3.79
CA HIS A 94 4.23 -26.65 5.21
C HIS A 94 3.10 -27.49 5.82
N GLU A 95 3.47 -28.63 6.40
CA GLU A 95 2.68 -29.29 7.44
C GLU A 95 2.49 -28.30 8.60
N ASN A 96 1.37 -27.59 8.58
CA ASN A 96 0.80 -26.99 9.78
C ASN A 96 0.17 -28.13 10.58
N GLU A 97 0.94 -28.76 11.45
CA GLU A 97 0.35 -29.49 12.58
C GLU A 97 -0.18 -28.47 13.59
N GLU A 98 -1.48 -28.24 13.46
CA GLU A 98 -2.45 -27.85 14.48
C GLU A 98 -1.93 -27.94 15.92
N MET A 99 -1.79 -26.76 16.53
CA MET A 99 -1.98 -26.61 17.96
C MET A 99 -3.49 -26.67 18.23
N VAL A 100 -4.00 -27.84 18.62
CA VAL A 100 -5.30 -28.03 19.27
C VAL A 100 -5.08 -28.56 20.69
#